data_AF-A0A9P1DGR0-F1
#
_entry.id   AF-A0A9P1DGR0-F1
#
_cell.length_a   1.000
_cell.length_b   1.000
_cell.length_c   1.000
_cell.angle_alpha   90.00
_cell.angle_beta   90.00
_cell.angle_gamma   90.00
#
_symmetry.space_group_name_H-M   'P 1'
#
loop_
_entity.id
_entity.type
_entity.pdbx_description
1 polymer ?
#
loop_
_entity_poly.entity_id
_entity_poly.type
_entity_poly.pdbx_seq_one_letter_code
_entity_poly.pdbx_strand_id
1 'polypeptide(L)'
;MVKKSKASKGSSGTKSGEGGKSKKQKKGSGKGSSSSRRKEARQELKEANKRPQKRAHGKEVDETRQRLRSKWLERQLSRGPGSRVGPERRTLLLEMAQLQLAAGRSKAALQSLREALDMDPEDVDFAVRGPLLCLYLDKAMTEEAASLLKGPLFEDAMQGDLPAEPSAKQREAVTAGCYSIALLSYISVRVVREYKKPKAVEEAEERLLKRLQKAHQQNPFIAEFLAFAPAFESTFPFGCELPEASGAEKLEEQLLEALRYCCQWGGRGQAPVWLDTNATVRRFIRETLFEAEDASDAAPLAPLAEASPNEAPVLQRWRRAREEAMQLWATEMAQEAGFGREEQMEEEVLTEDEEIRDPGH
;
A
#
# COMPACT_ATOMS: atom_id res chain seq x y z
N MET A 1 44.50 -1.82 -55.78
CA MET A 1 45.42 -2.31 -54.75
C MET A 1 44.64 -3.07 -53.70
N VAL A 2 45.08 -4.29 -53.42
CA VAL A 2 44.43 -5.33 -52.62
C VAL A 2 45.14 -5.45 -51.27
N LYS A 3 44.38 -5.70 -50.18
CA LYS A 3 44.68 -6.60 -49.02
C LYS A 3 43.47 -6.54 -48.08
N LYS A 4 42.61 -7.58 -47.97
CA LYS A 4 42.70 -8.81 -47.12
C LYS A 4 42.98 -8.45 -45.65
N SER A 5 42.27 -8.89 -44.60
CA SER A 5 41.86 -10.25 -44.20
C SER A 5 40.87 -10.14 -43.00
N LYS A 6 39.75 -10.88 -42.89
CA LYS A 6 39.53 -12.27 -42.42
C LYS A 6 39.86 -12.59 -40.94
N ALA A 7 38.77 -12.94 -40.22
CA ALA A 7 38.61 -13.98 -39.19
C ALA A 7 39.27 -13.85 -37.80
N SER A 8 38.45 -13.93 -36.75
CA SER A 8 38.81 -14.63 -35.51
C SER A 8 37.62 -15.45 -34.97
N LYS A 9 37.77 -16.78 -35.04
CA LYS A 9 37.11 -17.77 -34.17
C LYS A 9 38.07 -18.03 -33.01
N GLY A 10 37.56 -18.09 -31.78
CA GLY A 10 38.27 -18.62 -30.61
C GLY A 10 37.24 -18.81 -29.49
N SER A 11 36.67 -20.00 -29.34
CA SER A 11 37.22 -21.16 -28.62
C SER A 11 37.01 -21.05 -27.12
N SER A 12 36.08 -21.88 -26.67
CA SER A 12 35.80 -22.33 -25.30
C SER A 12 37.05 -22.64 -24.48
N GLY A 13 37.06 -22.14 -23.24
CA GLY A 13 38.03 -22.52 -22.21
C GLY A 13 37.30 -22.80 -20.90
N THR A 14 36.91 -24.05 -20.69
CA THR A 14 36.46 -24.60 -19.40
C THR A 14 37.71 -24.91 -18.56
N LYS A 15 37.82 -24.36 -17.35
CA LYS A 15 38.76 -24.86 -16.34
C LYS A 15 38.15 -24.86 -14.93
N SER A 16 38.12 -26.07 -14.40
CA SER A 16 37.93 -26.53 -13.04
C SER A 16 38.95 -25.94 -12.04
N GLY A 17 38.52 -25.82 -10.78
CA GLY A 17 39.40 -25.57 -9.64
C GLY A 17 38.69 -25.85 -8.32
N GLU A 18 39.00 -27.01 -7.74
CA GLU A 18 38.65 -27.43 -6.38
C GLU A 18 39.38 -26.62 -5.30
N GLY A 19 38.78 -26.59 -4.09
CA GLY A 19 39.54 -26.72 -2.85
C GLY A 19 39.75 -25.43 -2.04
N GLY A 20 39.19 -25.39 -0.82
CA GLY A 20 39.54 -24.37 0.18
C GLY A 20 38.65 -24.36 1.42
N LYS A 21 38.82 -25.35 2.31
CA LYS A 21 38.30 -25.30 3.68
C LYS A 21 39.17 -24.37 4.52
N SER A 22 38.56 -23.40 5.22
CA SER A 22 39.22 -22.61 6.27
C SER A 22 38.33 -22.43 7.51
N LYS A 23 38.97 -22.61 8.67
CA LYS A 23 38.45 -22.64 10.05
C LYS A 23 38.00 -21.27 10.60
N LYS A 24 36.85 -21.28 11.27
CA LYS A 24 36.54 -20.90 12.68
C LYS A 24 37.49 -19.93 13.45
N GLN A 25 36.98 -18.75 13.83
CA GLN A 25 37.16 -18.01 15.12
C GLN A 25 36.15 -16.83 15.13
N LYS A 26 35.07 -16.80 15.93
CA LYS A 26 34.83 -16.56 17.38
C LYS A 26 34.83 -15.07 17.82
N LYS A 27 33.61 -14.63 18.19
CA LYS A 27 33.17 -13.64 19.20
C LYS A 27 33.45 -12.14 19.04
N GLY A 28 32.35 -11.39 18.94
CA GLY A 28 32.16 -10.05 19.50
C GLY A 28 30.67 -9.88 19.83
N SER A 29 30.34 -9.74 21.12
CA SER A 29 28.99 -9.56 21.66
C SER A 29 28.62 -8.08 21.70
N GLY A 30 27.43 -7.71 21.23
CA GLY A 30 26.85 -6.38 21.40
C GLY A 30 25.33 -6.47 21.42
N LYS A 31 24.72 -5.93 22.47
CA LYS A 31 23.30 -5.95 22.86
C LYS A 31 22.36 -5.32 21.81
N GLY A 32 21.11 -5.78 21.83
CA GLY A 32 19.93 -5.01 21.41
C GLY A 32 19.21 -5.57 20.19
N SER A 33 18.21 -6.44 20.37
CA SER A 33 17.37 -6.93 19.25
C SER A 33 15.90 -7.01 19.64
N SER A 34 15.25 -5.84 19.68
CA SER A 34 13.80 -5.72 19.43
C SER A 34 13.41 -6.15 18.01
N SER A 35 14.38 -6.49 17.15
CA SER A 35 14.19 -7.00 15.79
C SER A 35 13.86 -8.50 15.70
N SER A 36 14.09 -9.27 16.79
CA SER A 36 13.89 -10.74 16.80
C SER A 36 12.41 -11.12 16.82
N ARG A 37 11.61 -10.53 17.72
CA ARG A 37 10.17 -10.82 17.84
C ARG A 37 9.38 -10.47 16.56
N ARG A 38 9.81 -9.44 15.83
CA ARG A 38 9.17 -9.00 14.57
C ARG A 38 9.52 -9.89 13.38
N LYS A 39 10.71 -10.51 13.38
CA LYS A 39 11.08 -11.54 12.40
C LYS A 39 10.41 -12.88 12.70
N GLU A 40 10.28 -13.23 13.99
CA GLU A 40 9.55 -14.41 14.45
C GLU A 40 8.06 -14.33 14.10
N ALA A 41 7.39 -13.18 14.33
CA ALA A 41 5.99 -12.99 13.91
C ALA A 41 5.80 -13.07 12.37
N ARG A 42 6.77 -12.57 11.58
CA ARG A 42 6.78 -12.71 10.11
C ARG A 42 7.06 -14.14 9.65
N GLN A 43 7.71 -14.96 10.47
CA GLN A 43 7.98 -16.36 10.19
C GLN A 43 6.80 -17.24 10.61
N GLU A 44 6.14 -16.92 11.73
CA GLU A 44 4.88 -17.55 12.18
C GLU A 44 3.72 -17.27 11.23
N LEU A 45 3.56 -16.06 10.67
CA LEU A 45 2.57 -15.79 9.61
C LEU A 45 2.86 -16.56 8.30
N LYS A 46 4.14 -16.80 7.99
CA LYS A 46 4.54 -17.63 6.85
C LYS A 46 4.38 -19.13 7.11
N GLU A 47 4.42 -19.57 8.37
CA GLU A 47 4.23 -20.97 8.77
C GLU A 47 2.76 -21.31 9.05
N ALA A 48 1.95 -20.36 9.54
CA ALA A 48 0.50 -20.49 9.65
C ALA A 48 -0.15 -20.71 8.29
N ASN A 49 0.37 -20.07 7.23
CA ASN A 49 -0.02 -20.29 5.84
C ASN A 49 0.51 -21.59 5.21
N LYS A 50 1.33 -22.38 5.92
CA LYS A 50 1.88 -23.66 5.45
C LYS A 50 1.18 -24.88 6.06
N ARG A 51 0.19 -24.70 6.93
CA ARG A 51 -0.61 -25.84 7.41
C ARG A 51 -1.40 -26.42 6.23
N PRO A 52 -1.34 -27.74 5.97
CA PRO A 52 -2.11 -28.35 4.91
C PRO A 52 -3.58 -28.37 5.33
N GLN A 53 -4.31 -27.30 5.00
CA GLN A 53 -5.76 -27.35 4.99
C GLN A 53 -6.17 -28.42 3.97
N LYS A 54 -6.99 -29.38 4.41
CA LYS A 54 -7.68 -30.33 3.51
C LYS A 54 -8.35 -29.50 2.42
N ARG A 55 -7.78 -29.52 1.21
CA ARG A 55 -8.25 -28.73 0.08
C ARG A 55 -9.65 -29.24 -0.27
N ALA A 56 -10.65 -28.38 -0.13
CA ALA A 56 -11.98 -28.67 -0.65
C ALA A 56 -11.86 -28.91 -2.16
N HIS A 57 -12.51 -29.97 -2.66
CA HIS A 57 -12.38 -30.46 -4.04
C HIS A 57 -12.62 -29.37 -5.11
N GLY A 58 -13.38 -28.31 -4.79
CA GLY A 58 -13.60 -27.15 -5.66
C GLY A 58 -12.37 -26.25 -5.84
N LYS A 59 -11.54 -26.04 -4.80
CA LYS A 59 -10.32 -25.21 -4.93
C LYS A 59 -9.31 -25.81 -5.90
N GLU A 60 -9.28 -27.13 -6.00
CA GLU A 60 -8.40 -27.85 -6.93
C GLU A 60 -8.85 -27.67 -8.39
N VAL A 61 -10.15 -27.60 -8.64
CA VAL A 61 -10.72 -27.30 -9.97
C VAL A 61 -10.37 -25.87 -10.39
N ASP A 62 -10.52 -24.90 -9.50
CA ASP A 62 -10.21 -23.49 -9.79
C ASP A 62 -8.71 -23.28 -10.01
N GLU A 63 -7.86 -23.86 -9.16
CA GLU A 63 -6.40 -23.85 -9.37
C GLU A 63 -6.03 -24.48 -10.72
N THR A 64 -6.68 -25.58 -11.11
CA THR A 64 -6.41 -26.25 -12.39
C THR A 64 -6.86 -25.39 -13.57
N ARG A 65 -8.04 -24.77 -13.48
CA ARG A 65 -8.56 -23.83 -14.49
C ARG A 65 -7.64 -22.63 -14.67
N GLN A 66 -7.20 -22.02 -13.57
CA GLN A 66 -6.24 -20.91 -13.59
C GLN A 66 -4.92 -21.33 -14.24
N ARG A 67 -4.35 -22.49 -13.87
CA ARG A 67 -3.10 -23.01 -14.48
C ARG A 67 -3.24 -23.25 -15.97
N LEU A 68 -4.35 -23.84 -16.42
CA LEU A 68 -4.62 -24.06 -17.85
C LEU A 68 -4.78 -22.74 -18.58
N ARG A 69 -5.46 -21.76 -17.98
CA ARG A 69 -5.62 -20.42 -18.56
C ARG A 69 -4.28 -19.69 -18.69
N SER A 70 -3.43 -19.71 -17.65
CA SER A 70 -2.07 -19.14 -17.73
C SER A 70 -1.24 -19.81 -18.82
N LYS A 71 -1.24 -21.14 -18.92
CA LYS A 71 -0.53 -21.85 -20.01
C LYS A 71 -1.04 -21.48 -21.40
N TRP A 72 -2.35 -21.30 -21.54
CA TRP A 72 -2.94 -20.86 -22.80
C TRP A 72 -2.50 -19.45 -23.16
N LEU A 73 -2.55 -18.51 -22.21
CA LEU A 73 -2.10 -17.13 -22.39
C LEU A 73 -0.60 -17.06 -22.70
N GLU A 74 0.25 -17.81 -22.00
CA GLU A 74 1.69 -17.92 -22.28
C GLU A 74 1.93 -18.38 -23.72
N ARG A 75 1.18 -19.40 -24.18
CA ARG A 75 1.24 -19.84 -25.58
C ARG A 75 0.81 -18.74 -26.54
N GLN A 76 -0.26 -18.00 -26.26
CA GLN A 76 -0.70 -16.89 -27.11
C GLN A 76 0.35 -15.77 -27.19
N LEU A 77 0.95 -15.39 -26.05
CA LEU A 77 1.97 -14.34 -25.97
C LEU A 77 3.30 -14.76 -26.62
N SER A 78 3.64 -16.05 -26.56
CA SER A 78 4.86 -16.60 -27.17
C SER A 78 4.81 -16.73 -28.69
N ARG A 79 3.62 -16.63 -29.31
CA ARG A 79 3.44 -16.73 -30.78
C ARG A 79 3.94 -15.45 -31.48
N GLY A 80 5.24 -15.19 -31.41
CA GLY A 80 6.02 -14.23 -32.23
C GLY A 80 5.58 -12.75 -32.19
N PRO A 81 6.52 -11.80 -32.34
CA PRO A 81 6.20 -10.37 -32.39
C PRO A 81 5.30 -9.99 -33.59
N GLY A 82 5.25 -10.81 -34.66
CA GLY A 82 4.47 -10.52 -35.86
C GLY A 82 3.00 -10.96 -35.84
N SER A 83 2.52 -11.73 -34.85
CA SER A 83 1.14 -12.26 -34.90
C SER A 83 0.11 -11.41 -34.17
N ARG A 84 0.52 -10.59 -33.19
CA ARG A 84 -0.35 -9.69 -32.40
C ARG A 84 0.42 -8.49 -31.86
N VAL A 85 0.69 -7.50 -32.70
CA VAL A 85 1.04 -6.15 -32.23
C VAL A 85 -0.29 -5.39 -32.08
N GLY A 86 -0.52 -4.74 -30.94
CA GLY A 86 -1.71 -3.92 -30.71
C GLY A 86 -2.59 -4.35 -29.52
N PRO A 87 -3.87 -3.92 -29.49
CA PRO A 87 -4.72 -3.94 -28.29
C PRO A 87 -5.06 -5.34 -27.77
N GLU A 88 -5.10 -6.35 -28.64
CA GLU A 88 -5.33 -7.74 -28.23
C GLU A 88 -4.20 -8.26 -27.33
N ARG A 89 -2.94 -7.95 -27.66
CA ARG A 89 -1.79 -8.38 -26.86
C ARG A 89 -1.76 -7.67 -25.52
N ARG A 90 -2.10 -6.38 -25.47
CA ARG A 90 -2.30 -5.63 -24.21
C ARG A 90 -3.33 -6.31 -23.33
N THR A 91 -4.46 -6.72 -23.90
CA THR A 91 -5.53 -7.42 -23.16
C THR A 91 -5.05 -8.77 -22.59
N LEU A 92 -4.28 -9.54 -23.37
CA LEU A 92 -3.72 -10.82 -22.91
C LEU A 92 -2.67 -10.61 -21.80
N LEU A 93 -1.86 -9.55 -21.87
CA LEU A 93 -0.89 -9.19 -20.84
C LEU A 93 -1.57 -8.77 -19.53
N LEU A 94 -2.66 -8.00 -19.62
CA LEU A 94 -3.48 -7.61 -18.48
C LEU A 94 -4.09 -8.84 -17.79
N GLU A 95 -4.69 -9.75 -18.56
CA GLU A 95 -5.26 -10.98 -18.02
C GLU A 95 -4.17 -11.88 -17.40
N MET A 96 -3.01 -11.98 -18.05
CA MET A 96 -1.86 -12.70 -17.51
C MET A 96 -1.40 -12.11 -16.18
N ALA A 97 -1.30 -10.79 -16.09
CA ALA A 97 -0.90 -10.10 -14.86
C ALA A 97 -1.89 -10.40 -13.72
N GLN A 98 -3.19 -10.34 -13.97
CA GLN A 98 -4.23 -10.66 -12.98
C GLN A 98 -4.08 -12.09 -12.44
N LEU A 99 -3.90 -13.08 -13.33
CA LEU A 99 -3.67 -14.47 -12.91
C LEU A 99 -2.36 -14.64 -12.13
N GLN A 100 -1.31 -13.93 -12.52
CA GLN A 100 -0.03 -13.94 -11.80
C GLN A 100 -0.16 -13.31 -10.41
N LEU A 101 -0.94 -12.24 -10.26
CA LEU A 101 -1.24 -11.63 -8.95
C LEU A 101 -2.03 -12.59 -8.06
N ALA A 102 -3.08 -13.20 -8.59
CA ALA A 102 -3.85 -14.22 -7.88
C ALA A 102 -2.97 -15.41 -7.44
N ALA A 103 -1.96 -15.76 -8.24
CA ALA A 103 -0.98 -16.80 -7.92
C ALA A 103 0.19 -16.31 -7.02
N GLY A 104 0.18 -15.07 -6.54
CA GLY A 104 1.26 -14.48 -5.73
C GLY A 104 2.58 -14.24 -6.47
N ARG A 105 2.57 -14.26 -7.80
CA ARG A 105 3.75 -14.07 -8.69
C ARG A 105 3.93 -12.60 -9.06
N SER A 106 4.05 -11.73 -8.05
CA SER A 106 4.07 -10.28 -8.25
C SER A 106 5.16 -9.77 -9.21
N LYS A 107 6.33 -10.42 -9.26
CA LYS A 107 7.42 -10.04 -10.19
C LYS A 107 7.05 -10.26 -11.66
N ALA A 108 6.40 -11.39 -11.95
CA ALA A 108 5.93 -11.70 -13.30
C ALA A 108 4.78 -10.78 -13.69
N ALA A 109 3.87 -10.49 -12.75
CA ALA A 109 2.76 -9.57 -12.97
C ALA A 109 3.26 -8.16 -13.31
N LEU A 110 4.25 -7.68 -12.56
CA LEU A 110 4.89 -6.39 -12.78
C LEU A 110 5.54 -6.33 -14.17
N GLN A 111 6.22 -7.39 -14.61
CA GLN A 111 6.75 -7.47 -15.98
C GLN A 111 5.63 -7.41 -17.03
N SER A 112 4.57 -8.21 -16.86
CA SER A 112 3.44 -8.24 -17.81
C SER A 112 2.74 -6.88 -17.91
N LEU A 113 2.59 -6.17 -16.79
CA LEU A 113 2.01 -4.82 -16.76
C LEU A 113 2.93 -3.77 -17.39
N ARG A 114 4.25 -3.84 -17.18
CA ARG A 114 5.20 -2.96 -17.88
C ARG A 114 5.11 -3.15 -19.39
N GLU A 115 5.15 -4.40 -19.84
CA GLU A 115 4.99 -4.71 -21.26
C GLU A 115 3.64 -4.23 -21.80
N ALA A 116 2.56 -4.32 -21.02
CA ALA A 116 1.24 -3.81 -21.42
C ALA A 116 1.22 -2.27 -21.54
N LEU A 117 1.92 -1.57 -20.65
CA LEU A 117 2.05 -0.10 -20.67
C LEU A 117 2.91 0.37 -21.84
N ASP A 118 3.99 -0.34 -22.16
CA ASP A 118 4.84 -0.03 -23.32
C ASP A 118 4.07 -0.12 -24.65
N MET A 119 2.99 -0.92 -24.70
CA MET A 119 2.13 -1.06 -25.88
C MET A 119 1.08 0.06 -26.01
N ASP A 120 0.66 0.65 -24.89
CA ASP A 120 -0.30 1.76 -24.83
C ASP A 120 0.13 2.72 -23.71
N PRO A 121 1.09 3.62 -24.00
CA PRO A 121 1.66 4.49 -22.98
C PRO A 121 0.65 5.46 -22.37
N GLU A 122 -0.39 5.84 -23.13
CA GLU A 122 -1.42 6.76 -22.67
C GLU A 122 -2.32 6.10 -21.63
N ASP A 123 -2.61 4.81 -21.78
CA ASP A 123 -3.39 4.01 -20.83
C ASP A 123 -4.66 4.74 -20.39
N VAL A 124 -5.45 5.23 -21.36
CA VAL A 124 -6.59 6.15 -21.14
C VAL A 124 -7.66 5.58 -20.21
N ASP A 125 -7.75 4.26 -20.10
CA ASP A 125 -8.68 3.56 -19.21
C ASP A 125 -8.07 3.16 -17.85
N PHE A 126 -6.78 3.47 -17.65
CA PHE A 126 -5.99 3.21 -16.45
C PHE A 126 -5.93 1.75 -16.01
N ALA A 127 -6.23 0.83 -16.94
CA ALA A 127 -6.27 -0.58 -16.64
C ALA A 127 -4.88 -1.15 -16.33
N VAL A 128 -3.80 -0.49 -16.78
CA VAL A 128 -2.42 -0.91 -16.53
C VAL A 128 -1.78 -0.10 -15.40
N ARG A 129 -1.84 1.24 -15.46
CA ARG A 129 -1.18 2.17 -14.55
C ARG A 129 -1.65 1.99 -13.11
N GLY A 130 -2.95 1.82 -12.87
CA GLY A 130 -3.50 1.64 -11.52
C GLY A 130 -2.93 0.41 -10.79
N PRO A 131 -3.09 -0.81 -11.36
CA PRO A 131 -2.49 -2.01 -10.80
C PRO A 131 -0.95 -1.96 -10.70
N LEU A 132 -0.28 -1.37 -11.68
CA LEU A 132 1.19 -1.25 -11.68
C LEU A 132 1.68 -0.32 -10.55
N LEU A 133 1.01 0.81 -10.34
CA LEU A 133 1.28 1.75 -9.25
C LEU A 133 1.16 1.06 -7.89
N CYS A 134 0.08 0.32 -7.67
CA CYS A 134 -0.13 -0.46 -6.45
C CYS A 134 0.98 -1.48 -6.19
N LEU A 135 1.50 -2.12 -7.24
CA LEU A 135 2.60 -3.08 -7.13
C LEU A 135 3.94 -2.42 -6.83
N TYR A 136 4.20 -1.24 -7.40
CA TYR A 136 5.41 -0.49 -7.06
C TYR A 136 5.40 -0.07 -5.59
N LEU A 137 4.25 0.41 -5.09
CA LEU A 137 4.10 0.76 -3.68
C LEU A 137 4.27 -0.48 -2.76
N ASP A 138 3.63 -1.61 -3.07
CA ASP A 138 3.82 -2.88 -2.33
C ASP A 138 5.28 -3.36 -2.31
N LYS A 139 6.06 -3.02 -3.35
CA LYS A 139 7.49 -3.36 -3.46
C LYS A 139 8.43 -2.26 -2.97
N ALA A 140 7.91 -1.18 -2.38
CA ALA A 140 8.67 -0.01 -1.96
C ALA A 140 9.53 0.60 -3.09
N MET A 141 9.05 0.51 -4.33
CA MET A 141 9.65 1.09 -5.53
C MET A 141 9.14 2.53 -5.71
N THR A 142 9.53 3.42 -4.80
CA THR A 142 8.94 4.77 -4.69
C THR A 142 9.25 5.67 -5.88
N GLU A 143 10.41 5.51 -6.52
CA GLU A 143 10.79 6.29 -7.71
C GLU A 143 9.95 5.91 -8.93
N GLU A 144 9.75 4.61 -9.16
CA GLU A 144 8.90 4.11 -10.24
C GLU A 144 7.42 4.38 -9.98
N ALA A 145 6.98 4.32 -8.73
CA ALA A 145 5.63 4.76 -8.34
C ALA A 145 5.42 6.25 -8.65
N ALA A 146 6.39 7.10 -8.26
CA ALA A 146 6.35 8.53 -8.53
C ALA A 146 6.39 8.86 -10.03
N SER A 147 7.08 8.07 -10.85
CA SER A 147 7.13 8.29 -12.29
C SER A 147 5.82 7.93 -13.00
N LEU A 148 5.09 6.92 -12.54
CA LEU A 148 3.75 6.57 -13.07
C LEU A 148 2.68 7.62 -12.79
N LEU A 149 2.89 8.37 -11.71
CA LEU A 149 2.01 9.46 -11.30
C LEU A 149 2.25 10.74 -12.12
N LYS A 150 3.23 10.73 -13.03
CA LYS A 150 3.43 11.80 -14.01
C LYS A 150 2.55 11.55 -15.22
N GLY A 151 1.87 12.59 -15.70
CA GLY A 151 0.98 12.52 -16.85
C GLY A 151 -0.42 13.10 -16.60
N PRO A 152 -1.17 13.37 -17.68
CA PRO A 152 -2.33 14.24 -17.67
C PRO A 152 -3.40 13.77 -16.68
N LEU A 153 -3.76 12.49 -16.61
CA LEU A 153 -4.81 12.10 -15.66
C LEU A 153 -4.49 12.44 -14.21
N PHE A 154 -3.32 12.08 -13.70
CA PHE A 154 -3.01 12.31 -12.29
C PHE A 154 -2.76 13.80 -12.04
N GLU A 155 -2.16 14.51 -12.99
CA GLU A 155 -1.93 15.95 -12.90
C GLU A 155 -3.23 16.75 -12.99
N ASP A 156 -4.12 16.41 -13.91
CA ASP A 156 -5.44 17.02 -14.12
C ASP A 156 -6.39 16.65 -12.98
N ALA A 157 -6.39 15.40 -12.52
CA ALA A 157 -7.10 14.98 -11.31
C ALA A 157 -6.64 15.77 -10.10
N MET A 158 -5.32 15.98 -9.96
CA MET A 158 -4.73 16.80 -8.91
C MET A 158 -5.00 18.30 -9.08
N GLN A 159 -5.44 18.76 -10.24
CA GLN A 159 -5.92 20.13 -10.48
C GLN A 159 -7.46 20.26 -10.36
N GLY A 160 -8.19 19.14 -10.45
CA GLY A 160 -9.66 19.12 -10.43
C GLY A 160 -10.29 19.20 -11.81
N ASP A 161 -9.48 19.08 -12.87
CA ASP A 161 -9.89 19.22 -14.28
C ASP A 161 -10.29 17.88 -14.89
N LEU A 162 -10.98 17.03 -14.12
CA LEU A 162 -11.48 15.76 -14.63
C LEU A 162 -12.70 15.97 -15.54
N PRO A 163 -12.94 15.07 -16.51
CA PRO A 163 -14.18 15.09 -17.28
C PRO A 163 -15.39 15.05 -16.33
N ALA A 164 -16.48 15.72 -16.73
CA ALA A 164 -17.67 15.86 -15.89
C ALA A 164 -18.27 14.53 -15.41
N GLU A 165 -18.10 13.45 -16.19
CA GLU A 165 -18.55 12.10 -15.87
C GLU A 165 -17.42 11.08 -16.14
N PRO A 166 -16.49 10.88 -15.19
CA PRO A 166 -15.44 9.89 -15.34
C PRO A 166 -16.03 8.48 -15.26
N SER A 167 -15.54 7.56 -16.10
CA SER A 167 -15.90 6.14 -16.00
C SER A 167 -15.49 5.56 -14.64
N ALA A 168 -16.12 4.47 -14.21
CA ALA A 168 -15.78 3.82 -12.93
C ALA A 168 -14.28 3.47 -12.82
N LYS A 169 -13.66 3.01 -13.91
CA LYS A 169 -12.21 2.72 -13.95
C LYS A 169 -11.35 3.98 -13.80
N GLN A 170 -11.77 5.09 -14.41
CA GLN A 170 -11.08 6.38 -14.26
C GLN A 170 -11.21 6.90 -12.84
N ARG A 171 -12.39 6.80 -12.21
CA ARG A 171 -12.59 7.17 -10.80
C ARG A 171 -11.67 6.38 -9.89
N GLU A 172 -11.67 5.06 -10.03
CA GLU A 172 -10.78 4.18 -9.27
C GLU A 172 -9.31 4.59 -9.44
N ALA A 173 -8.86 4.78 -10.68
CA ALA A 173 -7.50 5.18 -10.96
C ALA A 173 -7.15 6.54 -10.32
N VAL A 174 -8.02 7.54 -10.44
CA VAL A 174 -7.86 8.84 -9.79
C VAL A 174 -7.70 8.68 -8.28
N THR A 175 -8.60 7.94 -7.65
CA THR A 175 -8.54 7.62 -6.22
C THR A 175 -7.21 6.94 -5.87
N ALA A 176 -6.77 5.96 -6.68
CA ALA A 176 -5.45 5.33 -6.55
C ALA A 176 -4.35 6.36 -6.51
N GLY A 177 -4.36 7.25 -7.49
CA GLY A 177 -3.35 8.26 -7.72
C GLY A 177 -3.27 9.24 -6.56
N CYS A 178 -4.39 9.81 -6.16
CA CYS A 178 -4.46 10.78 -5.06
C CYS A 178 -3.93 10.18 -3.76
N TYR A 179 -4.38 8.98 -3.38
CA TYR A 179 -3.87 8.30 -2.19
C TYR A 179 -2.40 7.91 -2.33
N SER A 180 -1.96 7.43 -3.49
CA SER A 180 -0.54 7.09 -3.72
C SER A 180 0.37 8.31 -3.62
N ILE A 181 -0.05 9.44 -4.17
CA ILE A 181 0.66 10.72 -4.06
C ILE A 181 0.74 11.16 -2.59
N ALA A 182 -0.37 11.07 -1.85
CA ALA A 182 -0.39 11.40 -0.42
C ALA A 182 0.56 10.49 0.38
N LEU A 183 0.55 9.18 0.12
CA LEU A 183 1.47 8.23 0.76
C LEU A 183 2.94 8.53 0.46
N LEU A 184 3.29 8.74 -0.81
CA LEU A 184 4.67 9.06 -1.20
C LEU A 184 5.14 10.37 -0.57
N SER A 185 4.23 11.36 -0.46
CA SER A 185 4.49 12.61 0.24
C SER A 185 4.73 12.38 1.74
N TYR A 186 3.91 11.54 2.37
CA TYR A 186 4.05 11.19 3.77
C TYR A 186 5.40 10.50 4.03
N ILE A 187 5.78 9.55 3.17
CA ILE A 187 7.07 8.86 3.25
C ILE A 187 8.23 9.87 3.15
N SER A 188 8.22 10.74 2.14
CA SER A 188 9.27 11.75 1.94
C SER A 188 9.40 12.69 3.15
N VAL A 189 8.28 13.21 3.65
CA VAL A 189 8.26 14.25 4.70
C VAL A 189 8.49 13.66 6.09
N ARG A 190 7.72 12.65 6.49
CA ARG A 190 7.67 12.17 7.88
C ARG A 190 8.54 10.93 8.14
N VAL A 191 8.78 10.09 7.14
CA VAL A 191 9.58 8.85 7.30
C VAL A 191 11.04 9.08 6.91
N VAL A 192 11.30 9.55 5.69
CA VAL A 192 12.65 9.79 5.16
C VAL A 192 13.21 11.12 5.66
N ARG A 193 12.34 12.10 5.96
CA ARG A 193 12.71 13.47 6.35
C ARG A 193 13.65 14.11 5.33
N GLU A 194 13.20 14.07 4.06
CA GLU A 194 13.97 14.56 2.91
C GLU A 194 14.32 16.05 3.04
N TYR A 195 13.44 16.82 3.67
CA TYR A 195 13.61 18.25 3.91
C TYR A 195 14.31 18.52 5.25
N LYS A 196 15.36 19.35 5.23
CA LYS A 196 16.17 19.68 6.43
C LYS A 196 16.01 21.11 6.93
N LYS A 197 15.62 22.04 6.05
CA LYS A 197 15.46 23.45 6.42
C LYS A 197 14.05 23.65 6.98
N PRO A 198 13.87 24.35 8.12
CA PRO A 198 12.55 24.51 8.76
C PRO A 198 11.45 24.96 7.80
N LYS A 199 11.69 26.05 7.06
CA LYS A 199 10.76 26.55 6.04
C LYS A 199 10.40 25.51 4.95
N ALA A 200 11.37 24.71 4.51
CA ALA A 200 11.12 23.69 3.49
C ALA A 200 10.35 22.48 4.05
N VAL A 201 10.52 22.19 5.35
CA VAL A 201 9.71 21.18 6.06
C VAL A 201 8.27 21.67 6.16
N GLU A 202 8.06 22.90 6.64
CA GLU A 202 6.72 23.51 6.76
C GLU A 202 5.97 23.50 5.42
N GLU A 203 6.61 23.99 4.35
CA GLU A 203 6.02 23.98 3.00
C GLU A 203 5.72 22.57 2.50
N ALA A 204 6.55 21.57 2.86
CA ALA A 204 6.32 20.19 2.46
C ALA A 204 5.19 19.53 3.26
N GLU A 205 5.06 19.86 4.55
CA GLU A 205 3.95 19.43 5.39
C GLU A 205 2.63 20.03 4.90
N GLU A 206 2.58 21.32 4.60
CA GLU A 206 1.39 21.96 4.04
C GLU A 206 0.95 21.28 2.73
N ARG A 207 1.90 20.97 1.84
CA ARG A 207 1.61 20.22 0.61
C ARG A 207 1.11 18.81 0.89
N LEU A 208 1.65 18.11 1.88
CA LEU A 208 1.19 16.79 2.30
C LEU A 208 -0.26 16.86 2.80
N LEU A 209 -0.59 17.82 3.67
CA LEU A 209 -1.95 18.01 4.19
C LEU A 209 -2.94 18.26 3.06
N LYS A 210 -2.61 19.19 2.13
CA LYS A 210 -3.44 19.47 0.94
C LYS A 210 -3.66 18.22 0.07
N ARG A 211 -2.63 17.41 -0.14
CA ARG A 211 -2.72 16.15 -0.91
C ARG A 211 -3.62 15.13 -0.21
N LEU A 212 -3.50 15.00 1.11
CA LEU A 212 -4.31 14.07 1.89
C LEU A 212 -5.78 14.51 1.94
N GLN A 213 -6.05 15.80 2.13
CA GLN A 213 -7.40 16.37 2.05
C GLN A 213 -8.03 16.14 0.67
N LYS A 214 -7.25 16.35 -0.40
CA LYS A 214 -7.72 16.08 -1.76
C LYS A 214 -8.04 14.60 -1.99
N ALA A 215 -7.20 13.69 -1.49
CA ALA A 215 -7.47 12.26 -1.56
C ALA A 215 -8.75 11.89 -0.79
N HIS A 216 -8.95 12.46 0.40
CA HIS A 216 -10.16 12.28 1.20
C HIS A 216 -11.42 12.75 0.46
N GLN A 217 -11.35 13.87 -0.25
CA GLN A 217 -12.45 14.36 -1.09
C GLN A 217 -12.80 13.42 -2.25
N GLN A 218 -11.85 12.64 -2.77
CA GLN A 218 -12.14 11.66 -3.82
C GLN A 218 -12.94 10.48 -3.26
N ASN A 219 -12.48 9.91 -2.14
CA ASN A 219 -13.17 8.79 -1.51
C ASN A 219 -12.90 8.75 0.01
N PRO A 220 -13.81 9.28 0.86
CA PRO A 220 -13.58 9.38 2.29
C PRO A 220 -13.48 8.02 2.98
N PHE A 221 -14.12 6.98 2.45
CA PHE A 221 -14.11 5.64 3.03
C PHE A 221 -12.70 5.04 3.10
N ILE A 222 -11.79 5.39 2.17
CA ILE A 222 -10.40 4.93 2.25
C ILE A 222 -9.70 5.56 3.45
N ALA A 223 -9.88 6.87 3.68
CA ALA A 223 -9.30 7.54 4.84
C ALA A 223 -9.86 6.96 6.15
N GLU A 224 -11.16 6.69 6.22
CA GLU A 224 -11.79 6.04 7.37
C GLU A 224 -11.17 4.65 7.63
N PHE A 225 -11.05 3.83 6.58
CA PHE A 225 -10.43 2.51 6.69
C PHE A 225 -9.00 2.61 7.24
N LEU A 226 -8.19 3.53 6.70
CA LEU A 226 -6.80 3.67 7.08
C LEU A 226 -6.64 4.21 8.51
N ALA A 227 -7.43 5.21 8.91
CA ALA A 227 -7.39 5.81 10.24
C ALA A 227 -7.81 4.82 11.34
N PHE A 228 -8.83 4.00 11.05
CA PHE A 228 -9.44 3.08 12.01
C PHE A 228 -9.22 1.59 11.67
N ALA A 229 -8.10 1.30 10.99
CA ALA A 229 -7.80 -0.02 10.43
C ALA A 229 -8.05 -1.22 11.37
N PRO A 230 -7.77 -1.19 12.69
CA PRO A 230 -8.01 -2.34 13.57
C PRO A 230 -9.45 -2.90 13.52
N ALA A 231 -10.46 -2.03 13.47
CA ALA A 231 -11.87 -2.44 13.37
C ALA A 231 -12.26 -2.82 11.94
N PHE A 232 -11.69 -2.13 10.94
CA PHE A 232 -12.01 -2.41 9.55
C PHE A 232 -11.36 -3.71 9.04
N GLU A 233 -10.13 -4.01 9.43
CA GLU A 233 -9.40 -5.23 9.03
C GLU A 233 -10.02 -6.50 9.63
N SER A 234 -10.64 -6.42 10.82
CA SER A 234 -11.36 -7.55 11.42
C SER A 234 -12.60 -7.92 10.59
N THR A 235 -13.29 -6.92 10.05
CA THR A 235 -14.52 -7.07 9.27
C THR A 235 -14.24 -7.32 7.79
N PHE A 236 -13.19 -6.71 7.24
CA PHE A 236 -12.78 -6.75 5.84
C PHE A 236 -11.33 -7.20 5.72
N PRO A 237 -11.07 -8.51 5.85
CA PRO A 237 -9.72 -9.04 5.75
C PRO A 237 -9.17 -8.89 4.32
N PHE A 238 -7.84 -8.93 4.19
CA PHE A 238 -7.16 -8.88 2.89
C PHE A 238 -7.64 -9.99 1.96
N GLY A 239 -7.92 -9.62 0.71
CA GLY A 239 -8.44 -10.54 -0.29
C GLY A 239 -9.87 -11.00 -0.02
N CYS A 240 -10.64 -10.32 0.84
CA CYS A 240 -12.07 -10.62 0.99
C CYS A 240 -12.80 -10.50 -0.36
N GLU A 241 -13.80 -11.35 -0.56
CA GLU A 241 -14.66 -11.28 -1.74
C GLU A 241 -15.60 -10.08 -1.62
N LEU A 242 -15.69 -9.31 -2.70
CA LEU A 242 -16.55 -8.12 -2.79
C LEU A 242 -17.59 -8.35 -3.90
N PRO A 243 -18.83 -7.86 -3.71
CA PRO A 243 -19.85 -7.93 -4.76
C PRO A 243 -19.45 -7.06 -5.96
N GLU A 244 -20.05 -7.37 -7.11
CA GLU A 244 -19.93 -6.51 -8.28
C GLU A 244 -20.61 -5.16 -8.02
N ALA A 245 -20.01 -4.08 -8.49
CA ALA A 245 -20.59 -2.74 -8.35
C ALA A 245 -21.75 -2.47 -9.34
N SER A 246 -22.14 -3.44 -10.17
CA SER A 246 -23.16 -3.23 -11.19
C SER A 246 -24.54 -3.06 -10.55
N GLY A 247 -25.15 -1.90 -10.75
CA GLY A 247 -26.46 -1.57 -10.18
C GLY A 247 -26.43 -1.18 -8.70
N ALA A 248 -25.24 -0.98 -8.13
CA ALA A 248 -25.07 -0.45 -6.79
C ALA A 248 -25.48 1.03 -6.73
N GLU A 249 -25.95 1.47 -5.57
CA GLU A 249 -26.16 2.89 -5.33
C GLU A 249 -24.82 3.64 -5.23
N LYS A 250 -24.79 4.94 -5.51
CA LYS A 250 -23.56 5.75 -5.53
C LYS A 250 -22.70 5.59 -4.27
N LEU A 251 -23.33 5.54 -3.09
CA LEU A 251 -22.63 5.36 -1.81
C LEU A 251 -21.98 3.96 -1.72
N GLU A 252 -22.71 2.94 -2.16
CA GLU A 252 -22.20 1.56 -2.22
C GLU A 252 -21.07 1.43 -3.23
N GLU A 253 -21.17 2.07 -4.41
CA GLU A 253 -20.09 2.10 -5.39
C GLU A 253 -18.78 2.67 -4.80
N GLN A 254 -18.86 3.81 -4.11
CA GLN A 254 -17.71 4.45 -3.46
C GLN A 254 -17.11 3.56 -2.36
N LEU A 255 -17.96 2.91 -1.58
CA LEU A 255 -17.53 1.97 -0.55
C LEU A 255 -16.81 0.75 -1.16
N LEU A 256 -17.38 0.17 -2.23
CA LEU A 256 -16.76 -0.96 -2.93
C LEU A 256 -15.42 -0.58 -3.55
N GLU A 257 -15.31 0.60 -4.13
CA GLU A 257 -14.04 1.17 -4.59
C GLU A 257 -13.01 1.26 -3.46
N ALA A 258 -13.41 1.78 -2.29
CA ALA A 258 -12.52 1.88 -1.13
C ALA A 258 -12.05 0.50 -0.65
N LEU A 259 -12.96 -0.49 -0.58
CA LEU A 259 -12.62 -1.86 -0.21
C LEU A 259 -11.71 -2.53 -1.25
N ARG A 260 -11.92 -2.28 -2.54
CA ARG A 260 -11.01 -2.75 -3.61
C ARG A 260 -9.60 -2.17 -3.41
N TYR A 261 -9.49 -0.87 -3.19
CA TYR A 261 -8.23 -0.19 -2.91
C TYR A 261 -7.53 -0.79 -1.67
N CYS A 262 -8.23 -0.79 -0.53
CA CYS A 262 -7.66 -1.17 0.76
C CYS A 262 -7.34 -2.66 0.86
N CYS A 263 -8.18 -3.54 0.28
CA CYS A 263 -8.16 -4.98 0.59
C CYS A 263 -7.76 -5.88 -0.59
N GLN A 264 -7.96 -5.47 -1.85
CA GLN A 264 -7.78 -6.36 -3.02
C GLN A 264 -6.65 -5.94 -3.97
N TRP A 265 -6.42 -4.64 -4.14
CA TRP A 265 -5.46 -4.15 -5.13
C TRP A 265 -4.03 -4.62 -4.93
N GLY A 266 -3.35 -4.92 -6.05
CA GLY A 266 -2.00 -5.51 -6.04
C GLY A 266 -1.93 -6.92 -5.43
N GLY A 267 -3.07 -7.57 -5.16
CA GLY A 267 -3.18 -8.91 -4.57
C GLY A 267 -3.06 -8.95 -3.04
N ARG A 268 -2.72 -7.84 -2.38
CA ARG A 268 -2.65 -7.72 -0.91
C ARG A 268 -3.48 -6.55 -0.35
N GLY A 269 -4.04 -5.72 -1.21
CA GLY A 269 -4.60 -4.44 -0.82
C GLY A 269 -3.52 -3.38 -0.58
N GLN A 270 -3.93 -2.12 -0.50
CA GLN A 270 -3.03 -0.99 -0.21
C GLN A 270 -2.98 -0.63 1.27
N ALA A 271 -3.92 -1.07 2.10
CA ALA A 271 -3.89 -0.79 3.54
C ALA A 271 -2.60 -1.27 4.23
N PRO A 272 -2.06 -2.48 3.98
CA PRO A 272 -0.78 -2.89 4.57
C PRO A 272 0.38 -1.99 4.16
N VAL A 273 0.34 -1.46 2.93
CA VAL A 273 1.40 -0.60 2.40
C VAL A 273 1.41 0.72 3.16
N TRP A 274 0.24 1.31 3.40
CA TRP A 274 0.12 2.49 4.25
C TRP A 274 0.62 2.20 5.67
N LEU A 275 0.10 1.15 6.31
CA LEU A 275 0.33 0.88 7.72
C LEU A 275 1.75 0.38 8.05
N ASP A 276 2.48 -0.23 7.11
CA ASP A 276 3.87 -0.67 7.32
C ASP A 276 4.87 0.51 7.21
N THR A 277 4.49 1.64 6.62
CA THR A 277 5.41 2.80 6.49
C THR A 277 5.74 3.43 7.84
N ASN A 278 4.76 3.54 8.74
CA ASN A 278 4.94 4.06 10.09
C ASN A 278 3.79 3.64 11.01
N ALA A 279 4.09 3.24 12.24
CA ALA A 279 3.09 2.98 13.27
C ALA A 279 2.21 4.21 13.58
N THR A 280 2.68 5.42 13.23
CA THR A 280 1.96 6.68 13.47
C THR A 280 1.13 7.16 12.27
N VAL A 281 1.15 6.47 11.12
CA VAL A 281 0.40 6.93 9.93
C VAL A 281 -1.10 7.02 10.19
N ARG A 282 -1.66 6.08 10.96
CA ARG A 282 -3.08 6.09 11.34
C ARG A 282 -3.43 7.32 12.15
N ARG A 283 -2.61 7.58 13.19
CA ARG A 283 -2.76 8.74 14.06
C ARG A 283 -2.67 10.03 13.24
N PHE A 284 -1.69 10.13 12.34
CA PHE A 284 -1.57 11.29 11.45
C PHE A 284 -2.81 11.50 10.57
N ILE A 285 -3.33 10.45 9.93
CA ILE A 285 -4.55 10.54 9.11
C ILE A 285 -5.74 10.96 9.98
N ARG A 286 -5.85 10.39 11.19
CA ARG A 286 -6.91 10.68 12.16
C ARG A 286 -6.90 12.14 12.60
N GLU A 287 -5.75 12.59 13.11
CA GLU A 287 -5.50 13.98 13.53
C GLU A 287 -5.77 14.97 12.38
N THR A 288 -5.34 14.63 11.16
CA THR A 288 -5.43 15.56 10.03
C THR A 288 -6.85 15.69 9.45
N LEU A 289 -7.61 14.59 9.40
CA LEU A 289 -8.86 14.53 8.64
C LEU A 289 -10.12 14.44 9.51
N PHE A 290 -10.00 13.98 10.75
CA PHE A 290 -11.15 13.61 11.58
C PHE A 290 -11.17 14.32 12.94
N GLU A 291 -10.01 14.71 13.47
CA GLU A 291 -9.89 15.43 14.75
C GLU A 291 -9.64 16.92 14.46
N ALA A 292 -10.70 17.70 14.32
CA ALA A 292 -10.56 19.15 14.17
C ALA A 292 -10.10 19.80 15.49
N GLU A 293 -9.21 20.79 15.41
CA GLU A 293 -8.63 21.47 16.59
C GLU A 293 -9.68 22.07 17.55
N ASP A 294 -10.86 22.44 17.03
CA ASP A 294 -11.94 23.08 17.81
C ASP A 294 -13.04 22.10 18.30
N ALA A 295 -12.92 20.79 18.01
CA ALA A 295 -13.99 19.82 18.19
C ALA A 295 -13.64 18.69 19.18
N SER A 296 -12.97 19.02 20.30
CA SER A 296 -12.44 18.03 21.27
C SER A 296 -13.46 17.00 21.77
N ASP A 297 -14.76 17.33 21.69
CA ASP A 297 -15.85 16.50 22.20
C ASP A 297 -16.71 15.86 21.09
N ALA A 298 -16.43 16.13 19.81
CA ALA A 298 -17.17 15.55 18.69
C ALA A 298 -16.61 14.17 18.30
N ALA A 299 -17.50 13.21 18.02
CA ALA A 299 -17.08 11.93 17.46
C ALA A 299 -16.37 12.14 16.12
N PRO A 300 -15.21 11.50 15.87
CA PRO A 300 -14.38 11.76 14.70
C PRO A 300 -15.05 11.33 13.39
N LEU A 301 -16.02 10.41 13.44
CA LEU A 301 -16.78 9.95 12.30
C LEU A 301 -18.20 10.51 12.32
N ALA A 302 -18.58 11.23 11.26
CA ALA A 302 -19.96 11.66 11.06
C ALA A 302 -20.89 10.44 10.97
N PRO A 303 -22.10 10.46 11.57
CA PRO A 303 -23.04 9.34 11.49
C PRO A 303 -23.43 9.06 10.02
N LEU A 304 -23.50 7.78 9.65
CA LEU A 304 -24.07 7.39 8.36
C LEU A 304 -25.58 7.66 8.37
N ALA A 305 -26.17 7.95 7.20
CA ALA A 305 -27.62 8.06 7.03
C ALA A 305 -28.34 6.86 7.65
N GLU A 306 -29.57 6.98 8.16
CA GLU A 306 -30.25 5.86 8.81
C GLU A 306 -30.30 4.60 7.93
N ALA A 307 -30.15 3.42 8.55
CA ALA A 307 -30.16 2.16 7.83
C ALA A 307 -31.52 1.96 7.16
N SER A 308 -31.52 1.68 5.86
CA SER A 308 -32.74 1.36 5.14
C SER A 308 -33.05 -0.15 5.28
N PRO A 309 -34.33 -0.56 5.24
CA PRO A 309 -34.70 -1.98 5.32
C PRO A 309 -34.15 -2.81 4.14
N ASN A 310 -33.75 -2.15 3.04
CA ASN A 310 -33.17 -2.77 1.85
C ASN A 310 -31.67 -2.45 1.69
N GLU A 311 -30.99 -2.06 2.78
CA GLU A 311 -29.59 -1.67 2.74
C GLU A 311 -28.69 -2.84 2.29
N ALA A 312 -27.75 -2.54 1.39
CA ALA A 312 -26.81 -3.52 0.88
C ALA A 312 -25.99 -4.17 2.02
N PRO A 313 -25.73 -5.49 1.98
CA PRO A 313 -24.99 -6.18 3.04
C PRO A 313 -23.59 -5.59 3.32
N VAL A 314 -22.94 -5.01 2.30
CA VAL A 314 -21.63 -4.37 2.45
C VAL A 314 -21.70 -3.10 3.30
N LEU A 315 -22.75 -2.30 3.16
CA LEU A 315 -22.99 -1.10 3.97
C LEU A 315 -23.31 -1.47 5.43
N GLN A 316 -24.12 -2.51 5.65
CA GLN A 316 -24.39 -3.00 7.00
C GLN A 316 -23.12 -3.46 7.71
N ARG A 317 -22.23 -4.18 7.02
CA ARG A 317 -20.91 -4.57 7.55
C ARG A 317 -20.04 -3.35 7.84
N TRP A 318 -20.06 -2.35 6.97
CA TRP A 318 -19.31 -1.12 7.17
C TRP A 318 -19.79 -0.34 8.39
N ARG A 319 -21.10 -0.25 8.63
CA ARG A 319 -21.66 0.36 9.86
C ARG A 319 -21.15 -0.30 11.12
N ARG A 320 -21.18 -1.64 11.18
CA ARG A 320 -20.66 -2.39 12.34
C ARG A 320 -19.17 -2.12 12.55
N ALA A 321 -18.38 -2.11 11.47
CA ALA A 321 -16.96 -1.76 11.55
C ALA A 321 -16.74 -0.33 12.08
N ARG A 322 -17.59 0.64 11.70
CA ARG A 322 -17.55 2.00 12.26
C ARG A 322 -17.93 2.04 13.75
N GLU A 323 -18.95 1.29 14.16
CA GLU A 323 -19.33 1.19 15.58
C GLU A 323 -18.18 0.62 16.42
N GLU A 324 -17.55 -0.47 15.95
CA GLU A 324 -16.34 -1.04 16.57
C GLU A 324 -15.19 -0.03 16.57
N ALA A 325 -14.98 0.70 15.47
CA ALA A 325 -13.95 1.74 15.38
C ALA A 325 -14.14 2.84 16.42
N MET A 326 -15.38 3.30 16.65
CA MET A 326 -15.68 4.32 17.65
C MET A 326 -15.49 3.82 19.07
N GLN A 327 -15.82 2.55 19.35
CA GLN A 327 -15.55 1.94 20.66
C GLN A 327 -14.04 1.82 20.93
N LEU A 328 -13.27 1.38 19.94
CA LEU A 328 -11.81 1.31 20.04
C LEU A 328 -11.20 2.70 20.23
N TRP A 329 -11.63 3.69 19.43
CA TRP A 329 -11.16 5.06 19.56
C TRP A 329 -11.48 5.65 20.93
N ALA A 330 -12.70 5.50 21.44
CA ALA A 330 -13.06 5.96 22.78
C ALA A 330 -12.20 5.31 23.87
N THR A 331 -11.84 4.03 23.70
CA THR A 331 -10.94 3.32 24.61
C THR A 331 -9.52 3.86 24.52
N GLU A 332 -9.00 4.14 23.31
CA GLU A 332 -7.69 4.76 23.10
C GLU A 332 -7.63 6.15 23.72
N MET A 333 -8.64 6.99 23.50
CA MET A 333 -8.71 8.35 24.07
C MET A 333 -8.81 8.31 25.60
N ALA A 334 -9.59 7.40 26.16
CA ALA A 334 -9.67 7.23 27.62
C ALA A 334 -8.33 6.78 28.23
N GLN A 335 -7.57 5.93 27.53
CA GLN A 335 -6.22 5.54 27.95
C GLN A 335 -5.26 6.72 27.85
N GLU A 336 -5.27 7.47 26.75
CA GLU A 336 -4.40 8.65 26.59
C GLU A 336 -4.71 9.74 27.62
N ALA A 337 -5.99 9.96 27.97
CA ALA A 337 -6.42 10.87 29.02
C ALA A 337 -6.09 10.35 30.45
N GLY A 338 -6.18 9.04 30.67
CA GLY A 338 -5.90 8.40 31.96
C GLY A 338 -4.41 8.25 32.28
N PHE A 339 -3.53 8.24 31.27
CA PHE A 339 -2.08 8.19 31.43
C PHE A 339 -1.40 9.57 31.46
N GLY A 340 -2.17 10.65 31.46
CA GLY A 340 -1.66 12.02 31.39
C GLY A 340 -2.07 12.91 32.56
N ARG A 341 -1.70 12.58 33.80
CA ARG A 341 -1.46 13.63 34.84
C ARG A 341 -0.71 13.26 36.12
N GLU A 342 -0.49 11.99 36.48
CA GLU A 342 0.01 11.68 37.84
C GLU A 342 1.45 11.11 37.95
N GLU A 343 2.19 10.82 36.87
CA GLU A 343 3.52 10.17 37.00
C GLU A 343 4.72 10.91 36.37
N GLN A 344 4.62 12.21 36.09
CA GLN A 344 5.81 13.00 35.66
C GLN A 344 6.08 14.25 36.51
N MET A 345 5.42 14.41 37.67
CA MET A 345 5.59 15.60 38.52
C MET A 345 5.99 15.28 39.98
N GLU A 346 6.57 14.10 40.25
CA GLU A 346 7.09 13.74 41.59
C GLU A 346 8.55 13.28 41.61
N GLU A 347 9.36 13.55 40.57
CA GLU A 347 10.80 13.27 40.61
C GLU A 347 11.63 14.45 40.11
N GLU A 348 11.29 15.68 40.50
CA GLU A 348 12.21 16.83 40.39
C GLU A 348 11.91 17.91 41.46
N VAL A 349 11.57 17.49 42.68
CA VAL A 349 11.59 18.36 43.86
C VAL A 349 12.19 17.56 45.01
N LEU A 350 13.49 17.76 45.24
CA LEU A 350 14.26 17.61 46.50
C LEU A 350 15.66 17.04 46.24
N THR A 351 16.62 17.94 46.01
CA THR A 351 18.00 17.97 46.54
C THR A 351 18.73 19.07 45.76
N GLU A 352 19.35 20.11 46.28
CA GLU A 352 19.73 20.53 47.62
C GLU A 352 20.04 22.04 47.47
N ASP A 353 19.31 22.90 48.18
CA ASP A 353 19.91 24.13 48.70
C ASP A 353 20.75 23.69 49.90
N GLU A 354 22.07 23.66 49.80
CA GLU A 354 22.91 24.08 50.92
C GLU A 354 24.35 24.44 50.52
N GLU A 355 24.76 25.59 51.07
CA GLU A 355 26.13 26.06 51.33
C GLU A 355 26.97 26.65 50.18
N ILE A 356 26.65 27.91 49.90
CA ILE A 356 27.64 28.97 49.78
C ILE A 356 28.60 28.94 50.99
N ARG A 357 29.85 28.54 50.79
CA ARG A 357 30.99 28.96 51.62
C ARG A 357 32.23 29.20 50.77
N ASP A 358 32.48 30.48 50.50
CA ASP A 358 33.82 31.03 50.34
C ASP A 358 34.41 31.21 51.74
N PRO A 359 35.67 30.80 52.00
CA PRO A 359 36.66 31.83 52.27
C PRO A 359 38.03 31.52 51.66
N GLY A 360 38.69 32.58 51.19
CA GLY A 360 39.93 32.49 50.45
C GLY A 360 41.13 31.92 51.21
N HIS A 361 42.10 31.49 50.39
CA HIS A 361 43.53 31.60 50.65
C HIS A 361 44.31 31.59 49.33
#